data_AF-A0A0A1ZM37-F1
#
_entry.id   AF-A0A0A1ZM37-F1
#
_cell.length_a   1.000
_cell.length_b   1.000
_cell.length_c   1.000
_cell.angle_alpha   90.00
_cell.angle_beta   90.00
_cell.angle_gamma   90.00
#
_symmetry.space_group_name_H-M   'P 1'
#
loop_
_entity.id
_entity.type
_entity.pdbx_description
1 polymer ?
#
loop_
_entity_poly.entity_id
_entity_poly.type
_entity_poly.pdbx_seq_one_letter_code
_entity_poly.pdbx_strand_id
1 'polypeptide(L)'
;MSELQRLKSLLPPENESWVFVEAAAAIDPPLIALEEIGRDEVEIQIDLDEWDNFAIDHRNLLFWHEIGKIQNDTIPRDGWEMAALAIGLGGAIGELWVQDGLLLLLALGLSSFAGYRLYIKNNSEKKLQDAIFADERAIDLACRFGYSIPNAYKSLGGALKELIEKTRKKKKRSFFEDRLDALRKSAEKARSEMSQQEGSETSVSSENVYGQ
;
A
#
# COMPACT_ATOMS: atom_id res chain seq x y z
N MET A 1 -7.91 -25.90 5.80
CA MET A 1 -7.87 -25.05 4.60
C MET A 1 -6.47 -24.47 4.51
N SER A 2 -5.90 -24.36 3.30
CA SER A 2 -4.64 -23.63 3.14
C SER A 2 -4.88 -22.13 3.30
N GLU A 3 -3.92 -21.39 3.87
CA GLU A 3 -4.03 -19.94 4.05
C GLU A 3 -4.24 -19.21 2.71
N LEU A 4 -3.64 -19.69 1.63
CA LEU A 4 -3.87 -19.19 0.27
C LEU A 4 -5.33 -19.30 -0.18
N GLN A 5 -5.99 -20.43 0.09
CA GLN A 5 -7.42 -20.58 -0.22
C GLN A 5 -8.28 -19.61 0.57
N ARG A 6 -7.91 -19.35 1.84
CA ARG A 6 -8.59 -18.38 2.70
C ARG A 6 -8.44 -16.97 2.13
N LEU A 7 -7.24 -16.56 1.75
CA LEU A 7 -7.00 -15.24 1.16
C LEU A 7 -7.71 -15.06 -0.18
N LYS A 8 -7.75 -16.10 -1.02
CA LYS A 8 -8.56 -16.08 -2.25
C LYS A 8 -10.05 -15.86 -1.97
N SER A 9 -10.59 -16.42 -0.89
CA SER A 9 -11.98 -16.17 -0.48
C SER A 9 -12.25 -14.76 0.08
N LEU A 10 -11.20 -13.99 0.39
CA LEU A 10 -11.29 -12.60 0.85
C LEU A 10 -11.12 -11.58 -0.29
N LEU A 11 -10.90 -12.04 -1.52
CA LEU A 11 -10.87 -11.17 -2.69
C LEU A 11 -12.28 -10.63 -2.97
N PRO A 12 -12.41 -9.33 -3.26
CA PRO A 12 -13.64 -8.79 -3.82
C PRO A 12 -13.93 -9.44 -5.19
N PRO A 13 -15.20 -9.69 -5.54
CA PRO A 13 -15.57 -10.36 -6.78
C PRO A 13 -15.08 -9.61 -8.03
N GLU A 14 -14.92 -8.29 -7.95
CA GLU A 14 -14.37 -7.45 -9.03
C GLU A 14 -12.88 -7.70 -9.33
N ASN A 15 -12.14 -8.30 -8.40
CA ASN A 15 -10.69 -8.51 -8.49
C ASN A 15 -10.33 -9.97 -8.82
N GLU A 16 -11.25 -10.92 -8.65
CA GLU A 16 -10.97 -12.37 -8.79
C GLU A 16 -10.46 -12.79 -10.17
N SER A 17 -10.81 -12.07 -11.24
CA SER A 17 -10.46 -12.46 -12.61
C SER A 17 -9.04 -12.05 -13.04
N TRP A 18 -8.37 -11.18 -12.28
CA TRP A 18 -7.08 -10.59 -12.68
C TRP A 18 -6.09 -10.40 -11.52
N VAL A 19 -6.48 -10.75 -10.29
CA VAL A 19 -5.59 -10.79 -9.12
C VAL A 19 -5.31 -12.24 -8.72
N PHE A 20 -4.04 -12.62 -8.76
CA PHE A 20 -3.56 -13.94 -8.36
C PHE A 20 -2.88 -13.85 -6.98
N VAL A 21 -3.14 -14.84 -6.12
CA VAL A 21 -2.53 -14.92 -4.79
C VAL A 21 -1.67 -16.17 -4.72
N GLU A 22 -0.37 -15.98 -4.53
CA GLU A 22 0.66 -17.03 -4.54
C GLU A 22 1.56 -16.95 -3.30
N ALA A 23 2.21 -18.07 -2.98
CA ALA A 23 3.24 -18.10 -1.97
C ALA A 23 4.54 -17.53 -2.54
N ALA A 24 5.23 -16.69 -1.78
CA ALA A 24 6.51 -16.15 -2.21
C ALA A 24 7.55 -17.28 -2.39
N ALA A 25 8.21 -17.32 -3.56
CA ALA A 25 9.19 -18.34 -3.90
C ALA A 25 10.66 -17.90 -3.67
N ALA A 26 10.88 -16.62 -3.31
CA ALA A 26 12.20 -16.05 -3.14
C ALA A 26 12.85 -16.47 -1.80
N ILE A 27 14.18 -16.37 -1.72
CA ILE A 27 14.94 -16.60 -0.49
C ILE A 27 14.93 -15.27 0.29
N ASP A 28 14.24 -15.22 1.44
CA ASP A 28 13.98 -14.02 2.25
C ASP A 28 13.07 -12.97 1.55
N PRO A 29 11.82 -13.34 1.19
CA PRO A 29 10.89 -12.44 0.53
C PRO A 29 10.38 -11.35 1.49
N PRO A 30 9.91 -10.19 0.98
CA PRO A 30 9.12 -9.29 1.81
C PRO A 30 7.80 -9.96 2.21
N LEU A 31 7.26 -9.61 3.39
CA LEU A 31 6.00 -10.17 3.92
C LEU A 31 4.87 -10.25 2.88
N ILE A 32 4.69 -9.17 2.10
CA ILE A 32 3.84 -9.15 0.92
C ILE A 32 4.57 -8.43 -0.20
N ALA A 33 4.57 -9.01 -1.40
CA ALA A 33 5.02 -8.38 -2.63
C ALA A 33 3.85 -8.25 -3.61
N LEU A 34 3.85 -7.16 -4.37
CA LEU A 34 2.96 -6.95 -5.51
C LEU A 34 3.79 -6.92 -6.78
N GLU A 35 3.45 -7.77 -7.74
CA GLU A 35 4.12 -7.88 -9.03
C GLU A 35 3.10 -7.81 -10.18
N GLU A 36 3.43 -7.12 -11.25
CA GLU A 36 2.61 -7.04 -12.47
C GLU A 36 3.13 -8.10 -13.44
N ILE A 37 2.40 -9.21 -13.63
CA ILE A 37 2.81 -10.32 -14.51
C ILE A 37 2.44 -10.03 -15.97
N GLY A 38 1.33 -9.33 -16.19
CA GLY A 38 0.75 -9.06 -17.50
C GLY A 38 0.22 -7.63 -17.64
N ARG A 39 -0.41 -7.30 -18.77
CA ARG A 39 -0.89 -5.92 -19.04
C ARG A 39 -1.91 -5.40 -18.03
N ASP A 40 -2.65 -6.29 -17.38
CA ASP A 40 -3.67 -5.96 -16.38
C ASP A 40 -3.75 -7.05 -15.29
N GLU A 41 -2.76 -7.94 -15.20
CA GLU A 41 -2.74 -9.07 -14.27
C GLU A 41 -1.72 -8.80 -13.16
N VAL A 42 -2.19 -8.97 -11.92
CA VAL A 42 -1.41 -8.64 -10.73
C VAL A 42 -1.28 -9.86 -9.84
N GLU A 43 -0.06 -10.10 -9.37
CA GLU A 43 0.25 -11.14 -8.41
C GLU A 43 0.50 -10.54 -7.03
N ILE A 44 -0.14 -11.13 -6.03
CA ILE A 44 0.14 -10.91 -4.62
C ILE A 44 0.93 -12.12 -4.12
N GLN A 45 2.22 -11.92 -3.90
CA GLN A 45 3.10 -12.94 -3.34
C GLN A 45 3.19 -12.74 -1.82
N ILE A 46 2.97 -13.80 -1.06
CA ILE A 46 2.92 -13.75 0.41
C ILE A 46 3.93 -14.71 1.01
N ASP A 47 4.74 -14.21 1.93
CA ASP A 47 5.62 -15.04 2.74
C ASP A 47 4.80 -15.79 3.81
N LEU A 48 4.40 -17.03 3.52
CA LEU A 48 3.55 -17.81 4.42
C LEU A 48 4.21 -18.07 5.79
N ASP A 49 5.54 -18.18 5.85
CA ASP A 49 6.26 -18.49 7.09
C ASP A 49 6.21 -17.30 8.07
N GLU A 50 6.46 -16.08 7.57
CA GLU A 50 6.30 -14.88 8.38
C GLU A 50 4.83 -14.53 8.62
N TRP A 51 3.97 -14.73 7.61
CA TRP A 51 2.55 -14.39 7.62
C TRP A 51 1.79 -15.08 8.74
N ASP A 52 2.05 -16.37 8.97
CA ASP A 52 1.36 -17.15 10.02
C ASP A 52 1.62 -16.63 11.45
N ASN A 53 2.67 -15.82 11.66
CA ASN A 53 2.95 -15.20 12.95
C ASN A 53 2.04 -14.03 13.30
N PHE A 54 1.31 -13.47 12.32
CA PHE A 54 0.39 -12.36 12.55
C PHE A 54 -1.00 -12.88 12.94
N ALA A 55 -1.73 -12.12 13.77
CA ALA A 55 -3.13 -12.43 14.09
C ALA A 55 -4.00 -12.40 12.82
N ILE A 56 -5.03 -13.26 12.76
CA ILE A 56 -5.87 -13.39 11.56
C ILE A 56 -6.50 -12.06 11.11
N ASP A 57 -6.92 -11.22 12.05
CA ASP A 57 -7.48 -9.90 11.76
C ASP A 57 -6.42 -8.95 11.18
N HIS A 58 -5.18 -9.01 11.66
CA HIS A 58 -4.08 -8.24 11.11
C HIS A 58 -3.81 -8.66 9.66
N ARG A 59 -3.78 -9.97 9.41
CA ARG A 59 -3.56 -10.55 8.08
C ARG A 59 -4.63 -10.10 7.09
N ASN A 60 -5.89 -10.11 7.49
CA ASN A 60 -7.00 -9.68 6.63
C ASN A 60 -6.87 -8.22 6.23
N LEU A 61 -6.59 -7.35 7.20
CA LEU A 61 -6.47 -5.91 6.95
C LEU A 61 -5.23 -5.56 6.12
N LEU A 62 -4.10 -6.24 6.34
CA LEU A 62 -2.90 -6.09 5.51
C LEU A 62 -3.16 -6.59 4.07
N PHE A 63 -3.89 -7.68 3.91
CA PHE A 63 -4.28 -8.19 2.60
C PHE A 63 -5.22 -7.22 1.85
N TRP A 64 -6.25 -6.71 2.51
CA TRP A 64 -7.15 -5.72 1.92
C TRP A 64 -6.47 -4.39 1.63
N HIS A 65 -5.43 -4.01 2.38
CA HIS A 65 -4.57 -2.88 2.05
C HIS A 65 -3.87 -3.07 0.70
N GLU A 66 -3.32 -4.24 0.44
CA GLU A 66 -2.69 -4.54 -0.84
C GLU A 66 -3.70 -4.52 -1.99
N ILE A 67 -4.92 -5.04 -1.77
CA ILE A 67 -6.02 -4.89 -2.74
C ILE A 67 -6.36 -3.41 -2.98
N GLY A 68 -6.38 -2.59 -1.92
CA GLY A 68 -6.57 -1.14 -2.04
C GLY A 68 -5.50 -0.46 -2.90
N LYS A 69 -4.24 -0.90 -2.80
CA LYS A 69 -3.15 -0.42 -3.66
C LYS A 69 -3.34 -0.81 -5.12
N ILE A 70 -3.79 -2.04 -5.36
CA ILE A 70 -4.11 -2.56 -6.69
C ILE A 70 -5.24 -1.73 -7.32
N GLN A 71 -6.33 -1.48 -6.57
CA GLN A 71 -7.46 -0.67 -7.04
C GLN A 71 -7.08 0.79 -7.33
N ASN A 72 -6.01 1.30 -6.71
CA ASN A 72 -5.51 2.66 -6.93
C ASN A 72 -4.42 2.76 -8.01
N ASP A 73 -4.10 1.67 -8.72
CA ASP A 73 -2.99 1.59 -9.70
C ASP A 73 -1.63 2.06 -9.13
N THR A 74 -1.39 1.78 -7.85
CA THR A 74 -0.15 2.17 -7.14
C THR A 74 0.89 1.05 -7.09
N ILE A 75 0.74 0.06 -7.96
CA ILE A 75 1.64 -1.09 -8.05
C ILE A 75 3.00 -0.59 -8.55
N PRO A 76 4.11 -0.95 -7.87
CA PRO A 76 5.43 -0.51 -8.29
C PRO A 76 5.80 -1.12 -9.65
N ARG A 77 5.64 -0.36 -10.74
CA ARG A 77 6.10 -0.75 -12.08
C ARG A 77 7.62 -0.71 -12.21
N ASP A 78 8.12 -1.64 -13.03
CA ASP A 78 9.54 -1.95 -13.20
C ASP A 78 10.44 -0.74 -13.41
N GLY A 79 11.57 -0.80 -12.68
CA GLY A 79 12.47 0.30 -12.37
C GLY A 79 13.61 0.53 -13.35
N TRP A 80 13.34 0.49 -14.67
CA TRP A 80 14.39 0.68 -15.68
C TRP A 80 15.13 2.01 -15.54
N GLU A 81 14.55 2.99 -14.83
CA GLU A 81 15.15 4.30 -14.59
C GLU A 81 16.50 4.18 -13.87
N MET A 82 16.67 3.22 -12.96
CA MET A 82 17.97 3.00 -12.29
C MET A 82 19.02 2.43 -13.25
N ALA A 83 18.62 1.50 -14.14
CA ALA A 83 19.50 0.95 -15.16
C ALA A 83 19.90 2.02 -16.18
N ALA A 84 18.92 2.80 -16.68
CA ALA A 84 19.17 3.92 -17.58
C ALA A 84 20.07 4.99 -16.95
N LEU A 85 19.86 5.33 -15.68
CA LEU A 85 20.70 6.29 -14.97
C LEU A 85 22.14 5.76 -14.82
N ALA A 86 22.32 4.49 -14.44
CA ALA A 86 23.64 3.87 -14.33
C ALA A 86 24.36 3.81 -15.69
N ILE A 87 23.66 3.42 -16.76
CA ILE A 87 24.18 3.37 -18.13
C ILE A 87 24.54 4.79 -18.60
N GLY A 88 23.67 5.77 -18.41
CA GLY A 88 23.91 7.15 -18.84
C GLY A 88 25.10 7.80 -18.13
N LEU A 89 25.25 7.57 -16.81
CA LEU A 89 26.42 8.06 -16.06
C LEU A 89 27.71 7.32 -16.44
N GLY A 90 27.65 6.00 -16.65
CA GLY A 90 28.80 5.20 -17.07
C GLY A 90 29.27 5.54 -18.50
N GLY A 91 28.34 5.73 -19.42
CA GLY A 91 28.60 6.13 -20.81
C GLY A 91 29.24 7.52 -20.88
N ALA A 92 28.72 8.48 -20.12
CA ALA A 92 29.27 9.84 -20.08
C ALA A 92 30.76 9.87 -19.67
N ILE A 93 31.17 9.04 -18.68
CA ILE A 93 32.57 8.94 -18.25
C ILE A 93 33.46 8.35 -19.36
N GLY A 94 32.98 7.33 -20.07
CA GLY A 94 33.70 6.72 -21.18
C GLY A 94 33.86 7.66 -22.38
N GLU A 95 32.82 8.42 -22.70
CA GLU A 95 32.78 9.33 -23.85
C GLU A 95 33.58 10.62 -23.62
N LEU A 96 33.68 11.08 -22.37
CA LEU A 96 34.62 12.14 -21.95
C LEU A 96 36.07 11.79 -22.31
N TRP A 97 36.42 10.49 -22.30
CA TRP A 97 37.73 10.00 -22.68
C TRP A 97 37.90 9.83 -24.19
N VAL A 98 36.82 9.43 -24.89
CA VAL A 98 36.77 9.24 -26.34
C VAL A 98 36.58 10.56 -27.11
N GLN A 99 36.27 11.66 -26.42
CA GLN A 99 36.01 13.00 -26.98
C GLN A 99 34.86 13.07 -27.98
N ASP A 100 33.88 12.16 -27.88
CA ASP A 100 32.66 12.23 -28.69
C ASP A 100 31.60 13.09 -28.00
N GLY A 101 31.49 14.35 -28.45
CA GLY A 101 30.54 15.30 -27.88
C GLY A 101 29.07 14.99 -28.16
N LEU A 102 28.74 14.24 -29.23
CA LEU A 102 27.36 13.91 -29.55
C LEU A 102 26.84 12.83 -28.60
N LEU A 103 27.64 11.78 -28.40
CA LEU A 103 27.30 10.72 -27.48
C LEU A 103 27.20 11.24 -26.03
N LEU A 104 28.13 12.12 -25.64
CA LEU A 104 28.11 12.74 -24.30
C LEU A 104 26.81 13.49 -24.03
N LEU A 105 26.30 14.23 -25.02
CA LEU A 105 25.02 14.93 -24.90
C LEU A 105 23.83 13.96 -24.78
N LEU A 106 23.85 12.83 -25.50
CA LEU A 106 22.82 11.80 -25.39
C LEU A 106 22.86 11.11 -24.02
N ALA A 107 24.05 10.77 -23.51
CA ALA A 107 24.24 10.18 -22.20
C ALA A 107 23.79 11.11 -21.07
N LEU A 108 24.11 12.41 -21.17
CA LEU A 108 23.64 13.44 -20.24
C LEU A 108 22.12 13.67 -20.35
N GLY A 109 21.56 13.64 -21.55
CA GLY A 109 20.12 13.75 -21.78
C GLY A 109 19.34 12.59 -21.15
N LEU A 110 19.79 11.37 -21.38
CA LEU A 110 19.16 10.16 -20.86
C LEU A 110 19.28 10.06 -19.33
N SER A 111 20.45 10.39 -18.77
CA SER A 111 20.64 10.43 -17.30
C SER A 111 19.84 11.56 -16.64
N SER A 112 19.75 12.74 -17.25
CA SER A 112 18.92 13.84 -16.74
C SER A 112 17.44 13.49 -16.75
N PHE A 113 16.95 12.89 -17.84
CA PHE A 113 15.55 12.44 -17.95
C PHE A 113 15.22 11.32 -16.95
N ALA A 114 16.07 10.30 -16.86
CA ALA A 114 15.90 9.21 -15.89
C ALA A 114 15.96 9.73 -14.44
N GLY A 115 16.88 10.65 -14.15
CA GLY A 115 16.99 11.30 -12.84
C GLY A 115 15.76 12.13 -12.47
N TYR A 116 15.21 12.90 -13.41
CA TYR A 116 13.98 13.66 -13.21
C TYR A 116 12.77 12.74 -12.96
N ARG A 117 12.62 11.68 -13.75
CA ARG A 117 11.55 10.70 -13.54
C ARG A 117 11.68 9.99 -12.19
N LEU A 118 12.89 9.62 -11.79
CA LEU A 118 13.17 9.00 -10.48
C LEU A 118 12.87 9.96 -9.32
N TYR A 119 13.20 11.25 -9.47
CA TYR A 119 12.88 12.29 -8.49
C TYR A 119 11.38 12.39 -8.25
N ILE A 120 10.57 12.45 -9.31
CA ILE A 120 9.10 12.44 -9.21
C ILE A 120 8.61 11.14 -8.56
N LYS A 121 9.15 9.98 -8.97
CA LYS A 121 8.78 8.65 -8.45
C LYS A 121 9.13 8.49 -6.96
N ASN A 122 10.08 9.27 -6.44
CA ASN A 122 10.51 9.19 -5.05
C ASN A 122 9.85 10.22 -4.11
N ASN A 123 8.71 10.81 -4.51
CA ASN A 123 7.94 11.68 -3.62
C ASN A 123 7.37 10.87 -2.43
N SER A 124 7.98 11.03 -1.26
CA SER A 124 7.60 10.32 -0.03
C SER A 124 6.21 10.70 0.46
N GLU A 125 5.79 11.93 0.25
CA GLU A 125 4.46 12.41 0.65
C GLU A 125 3.38 11.75 -0.20
N LYS A 126 3.59 11.67 -1.52
CA LYS A 126 2.68 10.95 -2.42
C LYS A 126 2.57 9.47 -2.02
N LYS A 127 3.70 8.81 -1.74
CA LYS A 127 3.72 7.41 -1.27
C LYS A 127 2.95 7.23 0.04
N LEU A 128 3.03 8.20 0.95
CA LEU A 128 2.27 8.16 2.19
C LEU A 128 0.77 8.34 1.94
N GLN A 129 0.37 9.28 1.07
CA GLN A 129 -1.04 9.46 0.70
C GLN A 129 -1.62 8.24 -0.01
N ASP A 130 -0.88 7.65 -0.95
CA ASP A 130 -1.27 6.42 -1.65
C ASP A 130 -1.50 5.27 -0.66
N ALA A 131 -0.64 5.15 0.37
CA ALA A 131 -0.81 4.16 1.42
C ALA A 131 -1.98 4.46 2.36
N ILE A 132 -2.24 5.72 2.70
CA ILE A 132 -3.42 6.13 3.48
C ILE A 132 -4.70 5.79 2.72
N PHE A 133 -4.76 6.08 1.42
CA PHE A 133 -5.89 5.72 0.58
C PHE A 133 -6.13 4.20 0.56
N ALA A 134 -5.06 3.41 0.45
CA ALA A 134 -5.16 1.97 0.53
C ALA A 134 -5.62 1.47 1.92
N ASP A 135 -5.22 2.13 3.01
CA ASP A 135 -5.70 1.87 4.37
C ASP A 135 -7.20 2.15 4.52
N GLU A 136 -7.69 3.26 3.96
CA GLU A 136 -9.13 3.59 3.92
C GLU A 136 -9.92 2.55 3.14
N ARG A 137 -9.44 2.15 1.95
CA ARG A 137 -10.04 1.06 1.17
C ARG A 137 -10.05 -0.26 1.91
N ALA A 138 -8.99 -0.57 2.66
CA ALA A 138 -8.94 -1.78 3.46
C ALA A 138 -10.02 -1.80 4.55
N ILE A 139 -10.29 -0.65 5.17
CA ILE A 139 -11.34 -0.51 6.19
C ILE A 139 -12.72 -0.66 5.56
N ASP A 140 -12.97 -0.05 4.40
CA ASP A 140 -14.23 -0.19 3.67
C ASP A 140 -14.49 -1.65 3.30
N LEU A 141 -13.48 -2.36 2.79
CA LEU A 141 -13.55 -3.79 2.50
C LEU A 141 -13.81 -4.60 3.77
N ALA A 142 -13.07 -4.33 4.85
CA ALA A 142 -13.28 -5.01 6.12
C ALA A 142 -14.72 -4.86 6.62
N CYS A 143 -15.33 -3.67 6.49
CA CYS A 143 -16.72 -3.44 6.86
C CYS A 143 -17.69 -4.26 5.98
N ARG A 144 -17.42 -4.40 4.67
CA ARG A 144 -18.21 -5.26 3.77
C ARG A 144 -18.15 -6.74 4.17
N PHE A 145 -16.99 -7.18 4.67
CA PHE A 145 -16.77 -8.54 5.16
C PHE A 145 -17.18 -8.74 6.64
N GLY A 146 -17.87 -7.77 7.24
CA GLY A 146 -18.52 -7.91 8.55
C GLY A 146 -17.74 -7.38 9.75
N TYR A 147 -16.62 -6.68 9.55
CA TYR A 147 -15.94 -5.98 10.64
C TYR A 147 -16.72 -4.72 11.02
N SER A 148 -16.78 -4.41 12.32
CA SER A 148 -17.24 -3.09 12.74
C SER A 148 -16.16 -2.05 12.47
N ILE A 149 -16.57 -0.81 12.19
CA ILE A 149 -15.65 0.32 11.95
C ILE A 149 -14.58 0.43 13.06
N PRO A 150 -14.92 0.41 14.37
CA PRO A 150 -13.92 0.49 15.42
C PRO A 150 -12.95 -0.70 15.45
N ASN A 151 -13.42 -1.89 15.08
CA ASN A 151 -12.58 -3.09 15.06
C ASN A 151 -11.62 -3.09 13.86
N ALA A 152 -12.07 -2.61 12.69
CA ALA A 152 -11.22 -2.45 11.51
C ALA A 152 -10.05 -1.51 11.79
N TYR A 153 -10.33 -0.32 12.35
CA TYR A 153 -9.28 0.63 12.76
C TYR A 153 -8.32 0.04 13.81
N LYS A 154 -8.85 -0.66 14.81
CA LYS A 154 -8.03 -1.29 15.87
C LYS A 154 -7.13 -2.39 15.30
N SER A 155 -7.65 -3.23 14.42
CA SER A 155 -6.92 -4.36 13.83
C SER A 155 -5.83 -3.88 12.88
N LEU A 156 -6.12 -2.90 12.01
CA LEU A 156 -5.12 -2.30 11.14
C LEU A 156 -4.03 -1.56 11.94
N GLY A 157 -4.42 -0.81 12.97
CA GLY A 157 -3.47 -0.15 13.87
C GLY A 157 -2.60 -1.12 14.67
N GLY A 158 -3.14 -2.29 15.04
CA GLY A 158 -2.39 -3.38 15.65
C GLY A 158 -1.37 -3.99 14.68
N ALA A 159 -1.80 -4.26 13.45
CA ALA A 159 -0.94 -4.76 12.39
C ALA A 159 0.23 -3.81 12.09
N LEU A 160 -0.03 -2.51 11.98
CA LEU A 160 1.02 -1.51 11.75
C LEU A 160 2.04 -1.44 12.89
N LYS A 161 1.61 -1.56 14.15
CA LYS A 161 2.54 -1.62 15.29
C LYS A 161 3.43 -2.85 15.24
N GLU A 162 2.86 -4.00 14.92
CA GLU A 162 3.61 -5.25 14.76
C GLU A 162 4.63 -5.14 13.61
N LEU A 163 4.27 -4.51 12.50
CA LEU A 163 5.18 -4.19 11.40
C LEU A 163 6.30 -3.23 11.81
N ILE A 164 6.00 -2.20 12.61
CA ILE A 164 7.00 -1.25 13.15
C ILE A 164 8.03 -1.99 14.02
N GLU A 165 7.58 -2.90 14.87
CA GLU A 165 8.45 -3.68 15.76
C GLU A 165 9.35 -4.65 14.98
N LYS A 166 8.80 -5.35 13.98
CA LYS A 166 9.54 -6.28 13.11
C LYS A 166 10.50 -5.55 12.14
N THR A 167 10.23 -4.29 11.79
CA THR A 167 11.02 -3.55 10.79
C THR A 167 12.34 -3.01 11.36
N ARG A 168 13.47 -3.58 10.91
CA ARG A 168 14.82 -3.12 11.29
C ARG A 168 15.25 -1.80 10.65
N LYS A 169 14.77 -1.47 9.44
CA LYS A 169 15.22 -0.30 8.66
C LYS A 169 14.52 0.98 9.13
N LYS A 170 15.28 1.95 9.69
CA LYS A 170 14.75 3.23 10.21
C LYS A 170 13.82 3.98 9.24
N LYS A 171 14.16 4.04 7.94
CA LYS A 171 13.32 4.72 6.94
C LYS A 171 11.96 4.05 6.75
N LYS A 172 11.93 2.71 6.64
CA LYS A 172 10.67 1.94 6.52
C LYS A 172 9.84 2.04 7.80
N ARG A 173 10.52 2.03 8.95
CA ARG A 173 9.88 2.20 10.25
C ARG A 173 9.19 3.55 10.39
N SER A 174 9.88 4.65 10.06
CA SER A 174 9.30 6.00 10.06
C SER A 174 8.06 6.07 9.17
N PHE A 175 8.09 5.44 7.99
CA PHE A 175 6.94 5.39 7.10
C PHE A 175 5.71 4.69 7.73
N PHE A 176 5.91 3.59 8.44
CA PHE A 176 4.81 2.94 9.17
C PHE A 176 4.32 3.74 10.37
N GLU A 177 5.22 4.47 11.06
CA GLU A 177 4.86 5.40 12.13
C GLU A 177 4.00 6.56 11.60
N ASP A 178 4.39 7.16 10.47
CA ASP A 178 3.62 8.23 9.81
C ASP A 178 2.24 7.73 9.35
N ARG A 179 2.17 6.51 8.81
CA ARG A 179 0.89 5.85 8.46
C ARG A 179 0.01 5.60 9.68
N LEU A 180 0.60 5.14 10.79
CA LEU A 180 -0.14 4.88 12.02
C LEU A 180 -0.73 6.18 12.60
N ASP A 181 0.00 7.29 12.53
CA ASP A 181 -0.47 8.58 12.99
C ASP A 181 -1.58 9.15 12.09
N ALA A 182 -1.48 8.94 10.77
CA ALA A 182 -2.58 9.26 9.84
C ALA A 182 -3.84 8.40 10.12
N LEU A 183 -3.66 7.10 10.36
CA LEU A 183 -4.74 6.18 10.70
C LEU A 183 -5.46 6.61 11.99
N ARG A 184 -4.71 7.03 13.02
CA ARG A 184 -5.31 7.55 14.26
C ARG A 184 -6.18 8.78 14.03
N LYS A 185 -5.70 9.74 13.24
CA LYS A 185 -6.49 10.94 12.87
C LYS A 185 -7.76 10.56 12.12
N SER A 186 -7.67 9.62 11.18
CA SER A 186 -8.86 9.13 10.44
C SER A 186 -9.85 8.41 11.35
N ALA A 187 -9.38 7.64 12.34
CA ALA A 187 -10.21 6.96 13.31
C ALA A 187 -10.93 7.95 14.25
N GLU A 188 -10.25 9.01 14.69
CA GLU A 188 -10.85 10.09 15.48
C GLU A 188 -11.94 10.82 14.70
N LYS A 189 -11.68 11.13 13.42
CA LYS A 189 -12.66 11.73 12.52
C LYS A 189 -13.89 10.84 12.35
N ALA A 190 -13.71 9.57 12.01
CA ALA A 190 -14.79 8.61 11.85
C ALA A 190 -15.62 8.44 13.14
N ARG A 191 -14.96 8.44 14.32
CA ARG A 191 -15.67 8.41 15.62
C ARG A 191 -16.50 9.66 15.86
N SER A 192 -15.97 10.84 15.52
CA SER A 192 -16.69 12.10 15.67
C SER A 192 -17.94 12.14 14.78
N GLU A 193 -17.84 11.65 13.55
CA GLU A 193 -18.96 11.55 12.60
C GLU A 193 -20.05 10.60 13.11
N MET A 194 -19.67 9.42 13.64
CA MET A 194 -20.63 8.49 14.27
C MET A 194 -21.33 9.12 15.47
N SER A 195 -20.61 9.82 16.35
CA SER A 195 -21.21 10.47 17.53
C SER A 195 -22.16 11.61 17.17
N GLN A 196 -21.91 12.32 16.07
CA GLN A 196 -22.80 13.37 15.56
C GLN A 196 -24.08 12.78 14.96
N GLN A 197 -23.96 11.65 14.22
CA GLN A 197 -25.12 10.93 13.68
C GLN A 197 -26.03 10.40 14.80
N GLU A 198 -25.48 9.70 15.80
CA GLU A 198 -26.25 9.19 16.95
C GLU A 198 -26.93 10.31 17.76
N GLY A 199 -26.26 11.46 17.94
CA GLY A 199 -26.83 12.63 18.61
C GLY A 199 -28.00 13.26 17.84
N SER A 200 -27.91 13.30 16.50
CA SER A 200 -28.96 13.84 15.65
C SER A 200 -30.21 12.94 15.59
N GLU A 201 -30.05 11.61 15.46
CA GLU A 201 -31.18 10.67 15.49
C GLU A 201 -31.93 10.70 16.84
N THR A 202 -31.19 10.83 17.94
CA THR A 202 -31.79 10.94 19.29
C THR A 202 -32.55 12.25 19.49
N SER A 203 -32.08 13.36 18.91
CA SER A 203 -32.78 14.65 18.95
C SER A 203 -34.10 14.62 18.16
N VAL A 204 -34.11 14.05 16.94
CA VAL A 204 -35.32 13.94 16.11
C VAL A 204 -36.35 13.00 16.73
N SER A 205 -35.91 11.93 17.41
CA SER A 205 -36.82 11.02 18.11
C SER A 205 -37.46 11.64 19.36
N SER A 206 -36.81 12.59 20.02
CA SER A 206 -37.34 13.22 21.24
C SER A 206 -38.31 14.37 20.96
N GLU A 207 -38.16 15.10 19.85
CA GLU A 207 -39.14 16.11 19.42
C GLU A 207 -40.50 15.49 19.01
N ASN A 208 -40.51 14.27 18.48
CA ASN A 208 -41.76 13.59 18.08
C ASN A 208 -42.59 13.02 19.25
N VAL A 209 -42.05 12.96 20.48
CA VAL A 209 -42.76 12.40 21.65
C VAL A 209 -43.56 13.46 22.41
N TYR A 210 -43.27 14.75 22.22
CA TYR A 210 -43.98 15.85 22.91
C TYR A 210 -45.08 16.52 22.05
N GLY A 211 -45.43 15.93 20.90
CA GLY A 211 -46.39 16.47 19.94
C GLY A 211 -47.65 15.63 19.75
N GLN A 212 -48.34 15.24 20.83
CA GLN A 212 -49.76 14.82 20.80
C GLN A 212 -50.48 15.27 22.08
#